data_AF-L5LVY0-F1
#
_entry.id   AF-L5LVY0-F1
#
_cell.length_a   1.000
_cell.length_b   1.000
_cell.length_c   1.000
_cell.angle_alpha   90.00
_cell.angle_beta   90.00
_cell.angle_gamma   90.00
#
_symmetry.space_group_name_H-M   'P 1'
#
loop_
_entity.id
_entity.type
_entity.pdbx_description
1 polymer ?
#
loop_
_entity_poly.entity_id
_entity_poly.type
_entity_poly.pdbx_seq_one_letter_code
_entity_poly.pdbx_strand_id
1 'polypeptide(L)'
;MPFLFCNINDVCNFASRNDYSYWLSTPAPMPMDMAPITGRALQPYISRCTVCEGPAIAIAIHSQTTDIPACPHDWISLWTGFSFIMKTYSINCESWGVRKDHKSLSGVHEEKIMKKSMKIELLFHLQ
;
A
#
# COMPACT_ATOMS: atom_id res chain seq x y z
N MET A 1 -9.80 -16.42 2.84
CA MET A 1 -9.38 -15.97 4.17
C MET A 1 -7.92 -16.35 4.38
N PRO A 2 -6.97 -15.41 4.58
CA PRO A 2 -5.53 -15.70 4.62
C PRO A 2 -4.97 -16.01 6.03
N PHE A 3 -5.82 -16.18 7.03
CA PHE A 3 -5.41 -16.54 8.40
C PHE A 3 -6.43 -17.47 9.06
N LEU A 4 -6.05 -18.00 10.22
CA LEU A 4 -6.87 -18.80 11.12
C LEU A 4 -6.63 -18.34 12.56
N PHE A 5 -7.51 -18.71 13.48
CA PHE A 5 -7.34 -18.43 14.90
C PHE A 5 -7.44 -19.72 15.72
N CYS A 6 -6.65 -19.82 16.80
CA CYS A 6 -6.69 -20.94 17.75
C CYS A 6 -7.05 -20.42 19.14
N ASN A 7 -7.85 -21.16 19.88
CA ASN A 7 -8.21 -20.81 21.27
C ASN A 7 -7.27 -21.49 22.28
N ILE A 8 -7.48 -21.21 23.57
CA ILE A 8 -6.68 -21.76 24.69
C ILE A 8 -6.82 -23.28 24.89
N ASN A 9 -7.77 -23.92 24.22
CA ASN A 9 -8.01 -25.36 24.30
C ASN A 9 -7.38 -26.10 23.11
N ASP A 10 -6.39 -25.49 22.46
CA ASP A 10 -5.73 -26.01 21.25
C ASP A 10 -6.68 -26.30 20.07
N VAL A 11 -7.85 -25.66 20.03
CA VAL A 11 -8.80 -25.76 18.92
C VAL A 11 -8.64 -24.59 17.96
N CYS A 12 -8.26 -24.91 16.72
CA CYS A 12 -8.12 -23.94 15.64
C CYS A 12 -9.35 -23.90 14.73
N ASN A 13 -9.73 -22.70 14.29
CA ASN A 13 -10.86 -22.45 13.42
C ASN A 13 -10.41 -21.66 12.19
N PHE A 14 -10.81 -22.12 11.01
CA PHE A 14 -10.54 -21.46 9.73
C PHE A 14 -11.84 -20.97 9.11
N ALA A 15 -11.89 -19.68 8.76
CA ALA A 15 -13.04 -19.05 8.09
C ALA A 15 -14.42 -19.34 8.74
N SER A 16 -14.44 -19.55 10.06
CA SER A 16 -15.63 -19.95 10.82
C SER A 16 -16.21 -18.80 11.66
N ARG A 17 -15.75 -17.57 11.44
CA ARG A 17 -16.20 -16.34 12.07
C ARG A 17 -16.32 -15.22 11.03
N ASN A 18 -16.87 -14.08 11.45
CA ASN A 18 -17.02 -12.86 10.63
C ASN A 18 -15.72 -12.04 10.61
N ASP A 19 -14.63 -12.70 10.25
CA ASP A 19 -13.32 -12.06 10.11
C ASP A 19 -13.16 -11.45 8.70
N TYR A 20 -12.27 -10.47 8.55
CA TYR A 20 -12.09 -9.72 7.29
C TYR A 20 -10.62 -9.64 6.88
N SER A 21 -10.39 -9.51 5.58
CA SER A 21 -9.07 -9.22 5.00
C SER A 21 -9.20 -8.10 3.97
N TYR A 22 -8.29 -7.11 4.02
CA TYR A 22 -8.26 -5.98 3.10
C TYR A 22 -7.04 -6.08 2.18
N TRP A 23 -7.23 -5.70 0.92
CA TRP A 23 -6.22 -5.78 -0.14
C TRP A 23 -6.20 -4.45 -0.89
N LEU A 24 -5.04 -4.04 -1.40
CA LEU A 24 -4.98 -2.93 -2.37
C LEU A 24 -5.75 -3.33 -3.63
N SER A 25 -6.54 -2.42 -4.18
CA SER A 25 -7.39 -2.70 -5.34
C SER A 25 -6.77 -2.26 -6.66
N THR A 26 -7.33 -2.72 -7.77
CA THR A 26 -7.04 -2.23 -9.12
C THR A 26 -8.05 -1.14 -9.54
N PRO A 27 -7.86 -0.51 -10.71
CA PRO A 27 -8.86 0.38 -11.32
C PRO A 27 -10.09 -0.33 -11.91
N ALA A 28 -10.26 -1.65 -11.70
CA ALA A 28 -11.40 -2.38 -12.24
C ALA A 28 -12.73 -1.80 -11.69
N PRO A 29 -13.74 -1.56 -12.56
CA PRO A 29 -15.00 -0.95 -12.15
C PRO A 29 -15.82 -1.90 -11.28
N MET A 30 -16.53 -1.35 -10.28
CA MET A 30 -17.49 -2.13 -9.50
C MET A 30 -18.62 -2.67 -10.39
N PRO A 31 -19.12 -3.89 -10.13
CA PRO A 31 -20.30 -4.42 -10.80
C PRO A 31 -21.50 -3.47 -10.68
N MET A 32 -22.30 -3.38 -11.74
CA MET A 32 -23.45 -2.47 -11.81
C MET A 32 -24.53 -2.81 -10.78
N ASP A 33 -24.67 -4.08 -10.41
CA ASP A 33 -25.60 -4.56 -9.39
C ASP A 33 -25.11 -4.30 -7.96
N MET A 34 -23.88 -3.80 -7.79
CA MET A 34 -23.22 -3.56 -6.50
C MET A 34 -23.20 -4.81 -5.59
N ALA A 35 -23.34 -6.00 -6.16
CA ALA A 35 -23.36 -7.24 -5.40
C ALA A 35 -21.95 -7.61 -4.93
N PRO A 36 -21.81 -8.33 -3.79
CA PRO A 36 -20.53 -8.85 -3.35
C PRO A 36 -19.86 -9.74 -4.41
N ILE A 37 -18.62 -9.41 -4.76
CA ILE A 37 -17.84 -10.16 -5.73
C ILE A 37 -17.26 -11.41 -5.05
N THR A 38 -17.40 -12.57 -5.68
CA THR A 38 -17.00 -13.86 -5.08
C THR A 38 -16.17 -14.71 -6.04
N GLY A 39 -15.46 -15.70 -5.48
CA GLY A 39 -14.71 -16.69 -6.25
C GLY A 39 -13.62 -16.08 -7.15
N ARG A 40 -13.47 -16.64 -8.36
CA ARG A 40 -12.43 -16.20 -9.32
C ARG A 40 -12.71 -14.80 -9.90
N ALA A 41 -13.95 -14.31 -9.82
CA ALA A 41 -14.30 -12.97 -10.28
C ALA A 41 -13.62 -11.87 -9.45
N LEU A 42 -13.07 -12.18 -8.26
CA LEU A 42 -12.28 -11.24 -7.45
C LEU A 42 -10.91 -10.93 -8.06
N GLN A 43 -10.35 -11.82 -8.87
CA GLN A 43 -8.97 -11.72 -9.36
C GLN A 43 -8.63 -10.37 -10.02
N PRO A 44 -9.49 -9.78 -10.89
CA PRO A 44 -9.20 -8.50 -11.51
C PRO A 44 -9.15 -7.32 -10.54
N TYR A 45 -9.75 -7.44 -9.35
CA TYR A 45 -9.87 -6.35 -8.38
C TYR A 45 -8.70 -6.28 -7.40
N ILE A 46 -7.84 -7.31 -7.33
CA ILE A 46 -6.76 -7.41 -6.35
C ILE A 46 -5.44 -6.93 -6.98
N SER A 47 -4.82 -5.92 -6.36
CA SER A 47 -3.51 -5.41 -6.76
C SER A 47 -2.40 -6.46 -6.60
N ARG A 48 -1.31 -6.29 -7.34
CA ARG A 48 -0.13 -7.15 -7.32
C ARG A 48 1.05 -6.37 -6.73
N CYS A 49 1.94 -7.07 -6.04
CA CYS A 49 3.18 -6.50 -5.50
C CYS A 49 4.41 -7.27 -5.98
N THR A 50 5.55 -6.60 -5.98
CA THR A 50 6.88 -7.18 -6.25
C THR A 50 7.78 -6.88 -5.06
N VAL A 51 8.54 -7.87 -4.61
CA VAL A 51 9.52 -7.73 -3.53
C VAL A 51 10.92 -7.68 -4.16
N CYS A 52 11.68 -6.62 -3.85
CA CYS A 52 13.01 -6.39 -4.39
C CYS A 52 14.04 -6.27 -3.27
N GLU A 53 15.22 -6.88 -3.44
CA GLU A 53 16.38 -6.67 -2.58
C GLU A 53 17.21 -5.48 -3.11
N GLY A 54 17.81 -4.71 -2.21
CA GLY A 54 18.64 -3.57 -2.62
C GLY A 54 19.85 -3.36 -1.72
N PRO A 55 21.00 -2.90 -2.27
CA PRO A 55 22.22 -2.61 -1.49
C PRO A 55 22.11 -1.57 -0.37
N ALA A 56 21.02 -0.81 -0.27
CA ALA A 56 20.88 0.26 0.71
C ALA A 56 19.41 0.47 1.06
N ILE A 57 19.17 1.15 2.19
CA ILE A 57 17.81 1.48 2.67
C ILE A 57 17.06 2.37 1.68
N ALA A 58 15.74 2.20 1.66
CA ALA A 58 14.81 3.07 0.96
C ALA A 58 14.00 3.92 1.95
N ILE A 59 13.75 5.17 1.59
CA ILE A 59 12.89 6.09 2.36
C ILE A 59 11.89 6.80 1.45
N ALA A 60 10.80 7.27 2.06
CA ALA A 60 9.83 8.18 1.47
C ALA A 60 10.09 9.61 1.96
N ILE A 61 9.95 10.60 1.08
CA ILE A 61 9.92 12.02 1.45
C ILE A 61 8.63 12.65 0.93
N HIS A 62 7.96 13.42 1.79
CA HIS A 62 6.69 14.08 1.51
C HIS A 62 6.90 15.60 1.40
N SER A 63 6.41 16.23 0.33
CA SER A 63 6.58 17.68 0.15
C SER A 63 5.63 18.51 1.03
N GLN A 64 4.48 17.95 1.40
CA GLN A 64 3.35 18.72 1.94
C GLN A 64 2.87 19.83 0.99
N THR A 65 3.14 19.68 -0.31
CA THR A 65 2.67 20.53 -1.40
C THR A 65 2.26 19.68 -2.61
N THR A 66 1.83 20.32 -3.70
CA THR A 66 1.60 19.66 -4.99
C THR A 66 2.89 19.42 -5.79
N ASP A 67 4.04 19.87 -5.29
CA ASP A 67 5.31 19.74 -5.98
C ASP A 67 6.06 18.48 -5.52
N ILE A 68 6.77 17.81 -6.43
CA ILE A 68 7.61 16.65 -6.13
C ILE A 68 8.80 17.11 -5.25
N PRO A 69 9.02 16.52 -4.06
CA PRO A 69 10.16 16.88 -3.23
C PRO A 69 11.50 16.44 -3.85
N ALA A 70 12.53 17.27 -3.68
CA ALA A 70 13.88 16.95 -4.13
C ALA A 70 14.54 15.84 -3.28
N CYS A 71 15.44 15.08 -3.89
CA CYS A 71 16.23 14.06 -3.20
C CYS A 71 17.28 14.73 -2.29
N PRO A 72 17.54 14.23 -1.07
CA PRO A 72 18.71 14.63 -0.30
C PRO A 72 20.00 14.32 -1.06
N HIS A 73 21.10 14.99 -0.68
CA HIS A 73 22.40 14.76 -1.29
C HIS A 73 22.81 13.28 -1.19
N ASP A 74 23.35 12.72 -2.28
CA ASP A 74 23.70 11.30 -2.42
C ASP A 74 22.53 10.31 -2.33
N TRP A 75 21.29 10.71 -2.67
CA TRP A 75 20.16 9.79 -2.85
C TRP A 75 19.71 9.69 -4.31
N ILE A 76 19.29 8.50 -4.71
CA ILE A 76 18.73 8.23 -6.04
C ILE A 76 17.22 8.03 -5.94
N SER A 77 16.50 8.57 -6.92
CA SER A 77 15.06 8.37 -7.09
C SER A 77 14.73 6.93 -7.44
N LEU A 78 13.78 6.32 -6.74
CA LEU A 78 13.18 5.04 -7.13
C LEU A 78 11.85 5.27 -7.87
N TRP A 79 10.90 5.99 -7.27
CA TRP A 79 9.63 6.38 -7.91
C TRP A 79 9.01 7.62 -7.24
N THR A 80 8.01 8.21 -7.88
CA THR A 80 7.18 9.31 -7.36
C THR A 80 5.73 8.87 -7.21
N GLY A 81 4.97 9.48 -6.30
CA GLY A 81 3.59 9.13 -6.02
C GLY A 81 2.88 10.14 -5.13
N PHE A 82 1.81 9.71 -4.48
CA PHE A 82 1.05 10.52 -3.51
C PHE A 82 1.19 9.96 -2.11
N SER A 83 1.19 10.86 -1.13
CA SER A 83 1.33 10.55 0.29
C SER A 83 0.05 9.90 0.82
N PHE A 84 0.13 8.61 1.14
CA PHE A 84 -0.97 7.86 1.76
C PHE A 84 -0.68 7.62 3.25
N ILE A 85 -1.52 8.21 4.12
CA ILE A 85 -1.31 8.15 5.58
C ILE A 85 -2.06 6.96 6.20
N MET A 86 -3.38 6.89 5.99
CA MET A 86 -4.22 5.90 6.67
C MET A 86 -5.54 5.67 5.93
N LYS A 87 -6.08 4.46 6.07
CA LYS A 87 -7.44 4.11 5.65
C LYS A 87 -8.20 3.43 6.79
N THR A 88 -9.45 3.82 6.98
CA THR A 88 -10.41 3.19 7.89
C THR A 88 -11.51 2.50 7.09
N TYR A 89 -12.03 1.39 7.62
CA TYR A 89 -13.14 0.62 7.05
C TYR A 89 -14.18 0.36 8.15
N SER A 90 -15.48 0.46 7.82
CA SER A 90 -16.59 0.10 8.72
C SER A 90 -17.09 -1.31 8.37
N ILE A 91 -17.39 -2.10 9.39
CA ILE A 91 -17.93 -3.47 9.28
C ILE A 91 -19.47 -3.46 9.15
N ASN A 92 -20.10 -2.29 9.36
CA ASN A 92 -21.54 -2.11 9.35
C ASN A 92 -21.85 -1.05 8.29
N CYS A 93 -22.62 -1.42 7.28
CA CYS A 93 -22.92 -0.56 6.12
C CYS A 93 -23.98 0.53 6.44
N GLU A 94 -23.89 1.16 7.63
CA GLU A 94 -24.77 2.26 8.06
C GLU A 94 -24.00 3.52 8.53
N SER A 95 -22.70 3.62 8.28
CA SER A 95 -22.00 4.90 8.53
C SER A 95 -20.92 5.18 7.50
N TRP A 96 -21.35 5.45 6.28
CA TRP A 96 -20.65 6.37 5.40
C TRP A 96 -21.68 7.28 4.77
N GLY A 97 -22.05 8.33 5.51
CA GLY A 97 -22.40 9.58 4.85
C GLY A 97 -21.21 9.95 3.98
N VAL A 98 -21.33 9.66 2.69
CA VAL A 98 -20.41 10.13 1.66
C VAL A 98 -20.38 11.64 1.82
N ARG A 99 -19.24 12.18 2.28
CA ARG A 99 -18.97 13.60 2.08
C ARG A 99 -19.02 13.77 0.56
N LYS A 100 -19.98 14.57 0.08
CA LYS A 100 -20.40 14.68 -1.33
C LYS A 100 -19.31 15.22 -2.28
N ASP A 101 -18.06 15.28 -1.84
CA ASP A 101 -16.98 16.02 -2.48
C ASP A 101 -15.93 15.15 -3.19
N HIS A 102 -16.10 13.82 -3.27
CA HIS A 102 -15.20 12.93 -4.04
C HIS A 102 -13.69 13.11 -3.70
N LYS A 103 -13.36 13.68 -2.54
CA LYS A 103 -11.96 13.89 -2.14
C LYS A 103 -11.49 12.73 -1.29
N SER A 104 -10.44 12.07 -1.78
CA SER A 104 -9.64 11.13 -1.00
C SER A 104 -9.14 11.81 0.28
N LEU A 105 -9.09 11.07 1.39
CA LEU A 105 -8.44 11.52 2.64
C LEU A 105 -6.92 11.70 2.48
N SER A 106 -6.34 11.31 1.34
CA SER A 106 -5.02 11.76 0.91
C SER A 106 -5.14 13.16 0.30
N GLY A 107 -4.80 14.21 1.06
CA GLY A 107 -4.47 15.49 0.47
C GLY A 107 -3.43 15.30 -0.63
N VAL A 108 -3.52 16.08 -1.71
CA VAL A 108 -2.56 16.05 -2.83
C VAL A 108 -1.20 16.47 -2.29
N HIS A 109 -0.45 15.49 -1.81
CA HIS A 109 0.89 15.65 -1.28
C HIS A 109 1.77 14.69 -2.04
N GLU A 110 2.60 15.20 -2.92
CA GLU A 110 3.47 14.34 -3.71
C GLU A 110 4.60 13.77 -2.85
N GLU A 111 4.94 12.51 -3.12
CA GLU A 111 5.95 11.73 -2.41
C GLU A 111 6.98 11.21 -3.40
N LYS A 112 8.23 11.08 -2.94
CA LYS A 112 9.30 10.42 -3.69
C LYS A 112 9.95 9.36 -2.83
N ILE A 113 9.93 8.11 -3.32
CA ILE A 113 10.66 7.00 -2.69
C ILE A 113 12.03 6.88 -3.34
N MET A 114 13.04 6.72 -2.50
CA MET A 114 14.44 6.88 -2.88
C MET A 114 15.33 5.92 -2.13
N LYS A 115 16.55 5.75 -2.63
CA LYS A 115 17.58 4.90 -2.03
C LYS A 115 18.90 5.65 -1.90
N LYS A 116 19.66 5.39 -0.85
CA LYS A 116 20.98 6.02 -0.68
C LYS A 116 21.94 5.52 -1.76
N SER A 117 22.60 6.45 -2.46
CA SER A 117 23.67 6.15 -3.40
C SER A 117 24.87 5.64 -2.61
N MET A 118 25.22 4.36 -2.79
CA MET A 118 26.51 3.86 -2.32
C MET A 118 27.56 4.30 -3.33
N LYS A 119 28.31 5.36 -3.01
CA LYS A 119 29.63 5.57 -3.60
C LYS A 119 30.51 4.44 -3.07
N ILE A 120 30.57 3.33 -3.81
CA ILE A 120 31.69 2.42 -3.68
C ILE A 120 32.88 3.20 -4.25
N GLU A 121 33.60 3.92 -3.40
CA GLU A 121 35.00 4.21 -3.67
C GLU A 121 35.70 2.85 -3.66
N LEU A 122 35.72 2.20 -4.83
CA LEU A 122 36.74 1.22 -5.13
C LEU A 122 38.07 1.98 -5.09
N LEU A 123 38.64 2.07 -3.88
CA LEU A 123 40.08 2.06 -3.70
C LEU A 123 40.58 0.73 -4.27
N PHE A 124 40.66 0.66 -5.60
CA PHE A 124 41.72 -0.11 -6.24
C PHE A 124 43.01 0.56 -5.81
N HIS A 125 43.51 0.19 -4.63
CA HIS A 125 44.92 0.33 -4.34
C HIS A 125 45.64 -0.48 -5.39
N LEU A 126 46.34 0.22 -6.28
CA LEU A 126 47.41 -0.31 -7.10
C LEU A 126 48.30 -1.21 -6.25
N GLN A 127 48.39 -2.47 -6.64
CA GLN A 127 49.60 -3.29 -6.56
C GLN A 127 49.55 -4.38 -7.63
#